data_AF-A0A1H9XM91-F1
#
_entry.id   AF-A0A1H9XM91-F1
#
_cell.length_a   1.000
_cell.length_b   1.000
_cell.length_c   1.000
_cell.angle_alpha   90.00
_cell.angle_beta   90.00
_cell.angle_gamma   90.00
#
_symmetry.space_group_name_H-M   'P 1'
#
loop_
_entity.id
_entity.type
_entity.pdbx_description
1 polymer ?
#
loop_
_entity_poly.entity_id
_entity_poly.type
_entity_poly.pdbx_seq_one_letter_code
_entity_poly.pdbx_strand_id
1 'polypeptide(L)'
;MARETLSVALDLMFGHEGGYSNAKTDSGGPTKYGITHKTLAAHRGLKSVTAAQVKAMTLAEAAAIYQKSYWTQSGGDLLPVGLDYAAFDFGVNSGPVTAIKKLQAVLTAAKVYKGKIDGHIGEQTLAGVTAYPGGVRMLIVAYCDERMKYLRSLGGATGFGPNGRGWTIRVTGKDPLKKWKDQPGVVGNALRLAATSGPAPVKVDAPIEASAKADTKSTGLPEILKKPEAWGPLGGLLSAGGAIAAGSGPLQWALAIALVAGVAVGVWCFVRRVRSEA
;
A
#
# COMPACT_ATOMS: atom_id res chain seq x y z
N MET A 1 -15.66 0.06 -0.99
CA MET A 1 -15.79 -1.37 -0.65
C MET A 1 -14.39 -1.99 -0.75
N ALA A 2 -13.87 -2.57 0.32
CA ALA A 2 -12.58 -3.28 0.31
C ALA A 2 -12.69 -4.54 -0.56
N ARG A 3 -11.59 -4.93 -1.21
CA ARG A 3 -11.58 -6.09 -2.11
C ARG A 3 -11.49 -7.36 -1.27
N GLU A 4 -12.53 -8.19 -1.26
CA GLU A 4 -12.57 -9.44 -0.46
C GLU A 4 -11.73 -10.59 -1.05
N THR A 5 -10.53 -10.31 -1.57
CA THR A 5 -9.58 -11.33 -2.04
C THR A 5 -8.62 -11.80 -0.96
N LEU A 6 -8.62 -11.18 0.22
CA LEU A 6 -7.74 -11.54 1.33
C LEU A 6 -7.93 -12.99 1.79
N SER A 7 -9.16 -13.49 1.88
CA SER A 7 -9.42 -14.89 2.27
C SER A 7 -8.76 -15.87 1.30
N VAL A 8 -8.98 -15.67 0.01
CA VAL A 8 -8.36 -16.47 -1.07
C VAL A 8 -6.83 -16.35 -1.02
N ALA A 9 -6.30 -15.15 -0.76
CA ALA A 9 -4.86 -14.94 -0.65
C ALA A 9 -4.25 -15.67 0.56
N LEU A 10 -4.94 -15.67 1.70
CA LEU A 10 -4.52 -16.40 2.91
C LEU A 10 -4.53 -17.91 2.67
N ASP A 11 -5.58 -18.44 2.05
CA ASP A 11 -5.70 -19.87 1.74
C ASP A 11 -4.58 -20.33 0.80
N LEU A 12 -4.29 -19.55 -0.24
CA LEU A 12 -3.20 -19.84 -1.17
C LEU A 12 -1.81 -19.72 -0.54
N MET A 13 -1.66 -18.93 0.53
CA MET A 13 -0.38 -18.66 1.16
C MET A 13 -0.03 -19.64 2.27
N PHE A 14 -1.03 -20.07 3.06
CA PHE A 14 -0.85 -20.94 4.22
C PHE A 14 -1.33 -22.37 4.03
N GLY A 15 -2.20 -22.63 3.04
CA GLY A 15 -2.98 -23.87 3.01
C GLY A 15 -3.84 -24.03 4.27
N HIS A 16 -4.42 -25.23 4.46
CA HIS A 16 -5.26 -25.52 5.62
C HIS A 16 -4.49 -25.65 6.95
N GLU A 17 -3.15 -25.62 6.93
CA GLU A 17 -2.31 -25.98 8.08
C GLU A 17 -1.58 -24.78 8.68
N GLY A 18 -2.34 -23.93 9.36
CA GLY A 18 -1.82 -22.85 10.21
C GLY A 18 -1.31 -23.30 11.59
N GLY A 19 -0.59 -24.43 11.66
CA GLY A 19 -0.16 -25.04 12.93
C GLY A 19 0.75 -24.15 13.80
N TYR A 20 0.76 -24.41 15.12
CA TYR A 20 1.71 -23.80 16.06
C TYR A 20 3.08 -24.48 15.93
N SER A 21 4.15 -23.70 15.78
CA SER A 21 5.53 -24.17 15.79
C SER A 21 6.35 -23.42 16.84
N ASN A 22 7.15 -24.16 17.60
CA ASN A 22 8.07 -23.63 18.60
C ASN A 22 9.37 -24.44 18.58
N ALA A 23 10.07 -24.41 17.44
CA ALA A 23 11.36 -25.06 17.29
C ALA A 23 12.46 -24.22 17.96
N LYS A 24 13.26 -24.85 18.84
CA LYS A 24 14.33 -24.21 19.62
C LYS A 24 15.49 -23.69 18.74
N THR A 25 15.54 -24.09 17.48
CA THR A 25 16.56 -23.70 16.49
C THR A 25 16.16 -22.50 15.62
N ASP A 26 14.91 -22.04 15.68
CA ASP A 26 14.45 -20.89 14.90
C ASP A 26 14.69 -19.57 15.68
N SER A 27 15.40 -18.64 15.05
CA SER A 27 15.68 -17.30 15.58
C SER A 27 14.44 -16.42 15.78
N GLY A 28 13.25 -16.91 15.38
CA GLY A 28 11.95 -16.22 15.48
C GLY A 28 11.16 -16.48 16.77
N GLY A 29 11.51 -17.49 17.55
CA GLY A 29 10.76 -17.89 18.76
C GLY A 29 9.36 -18.45 18.46
N PRO A 30 8.47 -18.52 19.48
CA PRO A 30 7.13 -19.09 19.32
C PRO A 30 6.36 -18.42 18.17
N THR A 31 5.81 -19.24 17.27
CA THR A 31 5.10 -18.81 16.07
C THR A 31 3.82 -19.62 15.87
N LYS A 32 2.71 -18.97 15.51
CA LYS A 32 1.45 -19.62 15.11
C LYS A 32 0.90 -18.89 13.89
N TYR A 33 0.36 -19.62 12.91
CA TYR A 33 -0.11 -19.02 11.64
C TYR A 33 0.97 -18.18 10.91
N GLY A 34 2.26 -18.46 11.12
CA GLY A 34 3.36 -17.63 10.59
C GLY A 34 3.58 -16.28 11.30
N ILE A 35 2.83 -16.00 12.38
CA ILE A 35 2.94 -14.77 13.17
C ILE A 35 3.85 -15.02 14.37
N THR A 36 4.92 -14.24 14.47
CA THR A 36 5.88 -14.30 15.58
C THR A 36 5.33 -13.60 16.83
N HIS A 37 5.90 -13.91 18.00
CA HIS A 37 5.64 -13.17 19.24
C HIS A 37 5.81 -11.65 19.10
N LYS A 38 6.81 -11.16 18.32
CA LYS A 38 7.02 -9.72 18.10
C LYS A 38 5.86 -9.07 17.34
N THR A 39 5.41 -9.74 16.27
CA THR A 39 4.28 -9.27 15.45
C THR A 39 2.98 -9.25 16.27
N LEU A 40 2.74 -10.28 17.08
CA LEU A 40 1.57 -10.34 17.96
C LEU A 40 1.61 -9.26 19.04
N ALA A 41 2.77 -9.04 19.67
CA ALA A 41 2.94 -7.98 20.67
C ALA A 41 2.67 -6.59 20.07
N ALA A 42 3.23 -6.29 18.89
CA ALA A 42 3.00 -5.04 18.18
C ALA A 42 1.51 -4.84 17.83
N HIS A 43 0.82 -5.90 17.39
CA HIS A 43 -0.61 -5.84 17.09
C HIS A 43 -1.45 -5.50 18.34
N ARG A 44 -1.10 -6.08 19.49
CA ARG A 44 -1.78 -5.86 20.77
C ARG A 44 -1.35 -4.57 21.49
N GLY A 45 -0.40 -3.81 20.94
CA GLY A 45 0.17 -2.63 21.61
C GLY A 45 0.98 -2.96 22.87
N LEU A 46 1.52 -4.18 22.95
CA LEU A 46 2.30 -4.67 24.09
C LEU A 46 3.79 -4.65 23.77
N LYS A 47 4.63 -4.49 24.80
CA LYS A 47 6.10 -4.60 24.67
C LYS A 47 6.54 -6.02 24.30
N SER A 48 5.86 -7.03 24.82
CA SER A 48 6.12 -8.45 24.56
C SER A 48 4.88 -9.30 24.84
N VAL A 49 4.88 -10.54 24.34
CA VAL A 49 3.85 -11.56 24.62
C VAL A 49 4.52 -12.90 24.93
N THR A 50 3.85 -13.74 25.71
CA THR A 50 4.35 -15.07 26.10
C THR A 50 4.08 -16.12 25.02
N ALA A 51 4.80 -17.26 25.08
CA ALA A 51 4.54 -18.39 24.19
C ALA A 51 3.10 -18.93 24.31
N ALA A 52 2.53 -18.90 25.53
CA ALA A 52 1.13 -19.29 25.76
C ALA A 52 0.16 -18.35 25.02
N GLN A 53 0.44 -17.04 25.01
CA GLN A 53 -0.36 -16.07 24.27
C GLN A 53 -0.25 -16.27 22.76
N VAL A 54 0.94 -16.60 22.23
CA VAL A 54 1.10 -16.96 20.82
C VAL A 54 0.33 -18.24 20.48
N LYS A 55 0.38 -19.26 21.35
CA LYS A 55 -0.36 -20.51 21.17
C LYS A 55 -1.88 -20.30 21.22
N ALA A 56 -2.35 -19.38 22.07
CA ALA A 56 -3.77 -19.05 22.22
C ALA A 56 -4.32 -18.11 21.14
N MET A 57 -3.47 -17.51 20.28
CA MET A 57 -3.91 -16.65 19.18
C MET A 57 -4.94 -17.36 18.30
N THR A 58 -6.05 -16.70 18.04
CA THR A 58 -7.13 -17.24 17.22
C THR A 58 -6.84 -17.04 15.74
N LEU A 59 -7.51 -17.80 14.88
CA LEU A 59 -7.42 -17.59 13.43
C LEU A 59 -7.94 -16.19 13.04
N ALA A 60 -8.98 -15.70 13.72
CA ALA A 60 -9.53 -14.36 13.49
C ALA A 60 -8.52 -13.25 13.84
N GLU A 61 -7.80 -13.39 14.96
CA GLU A 61 -6.73 -12.45 15.34
C GLU A 61 -5.57 -12.50 14.32
N ALA A 62 -5.20 -13.70 13.88
CA ALA A 62 -4.19 -13.84 12.84
C ALA A 62 -4.62 -13.18 11.53
N ALA A 63 -5.87 -13.35 11.10
CA ALA A 63 -6.43 -12.71 9.92
C ALA A 63 -6.40 -11.17 10.04
N ALA A 64 -6.77 -10.62 11.20
CA ALA A 64 -6.71 -9.18 11.46
C ALA A 64 -5.27 -8.64 11.39
N ILE A 65 -4.29 -9.41 11.91
CA ILE A 65 -2.86 -9.09 11.78
C ILE A 65 -2.45 -9.08 10.31
N TYR A 66 -2.82 -10.10 9.53
CA TYR A 66 -2.52 -10.15 8.11
C TYR A 66 -3.15 -8.99 7.34
N GLN A 67 -4.40 -8.66 7.62
CA GLN A 67 -5.11 -7.55 6.98
C GLN A 67 -4.38 -6.22 7.21
N LYS A 68 -4.07 -5.90 8.46
CA LYS A 68 -3.50 -4.60 8.85
C LYS A 68 -2.00 -4.48 8.51
N SER A 69 -1.23 -5.52 8.83
CA SER A 69 0.23 -5.45 8.78
C SER A 69 0.81 -5.82 7.41
N TYR A 70 0.06 -6.54 6.58
CA TYR A 70 0.58 -7.08 5.33
C TYR A 70 -0.32 -6.78 4.14
N TRP A 71 -1.62 -7.11 4.20
CA TRP A 71 -2.55 -6.91 3.08
C TRP A 71 -2.65 -5.45 2.69
N THR A 72 -3.09 -4.60 3.62
CA THR A 72 -3.30 -3.16 3.38
C THR A 72 -2.00 -2.50 2.91
N GLN A 73 -0.88 -2.80 3.60
CA GLN A 73 0.42 -2.20 3.30
C GLN A 73 1.04 -2.69 1.98
N SER A 74 0.71 -3.92 1.55
CA SER A 74 1.07 -4.45 0.23
C SER A 74 0.09 -4.03 -0.87
N GLY A 75 -0.89 -3.18 -0.56
CA GLY A 75 -1.86 -2.69 -1.54
C GLY A 75 -2.98 -3.65 -1.86
N GLY A 76 -3.30 -4.59 -0.98
CA GLY A 76 -4.31 -5.62 -1.23
C GLY A 76 -5.67 -5.05 -1.64
N ASP A 77 -6.07 -3.91 -1.08
CA ASP A 77 -7.33 -3.25 -1.43
C ASP A 77 -7.23 -2.33 -2.66
N LEU A 78 -6.03 -2.04 -3.14
CA LEU A 78 -5.76 -1.05 -4.18
C LEU A 78 -5.31 -1.68 -5.51
N LEU A 79 -4.58 -2.80 -5.43
CA LEU A 79 -4.03 -3.47 -6.61
C LEU A 79 -5.09 -4.35 -7.30
N PRO A 80 -4.96 -4.57 -8.62
CA PRO A 80 -5.76 -5.54 -9.36
C PRO A 80 -5.69 -6.96 -8.77
N VAL A 81 -6.77 -7.76 -8.91
CA VAL A 81 -6.76 -9.18 -8.51
C VAL A 81 -5.57 -9.89 -9.19
N GLY A 82 -4.89 -10.73 -8.42
CA GLY A 82 -3.72 -11.48 -8.82
C GLY A 82 -2.45 -10.72 -8.47
N LEU A 83 -2.40 -9.42 -8.78
CA LEU A 83 -1.28 -8.56 -8.37
C LEU A 83 -1.33 -8.26 -6.86
N ASP A 84 -2.53 -8.05 -6.31
CA ASP A 84 -2.80 -7.95 -4.88
C ASP A 84 -2.24 -9.16 -4.10
N TYR A 85 -2.55 -10.38 -4.55
CA TYR A 85 -2.06 -11.63 -3.99
C TYR A 85 -0.54 -11.76 -4.12
N ALA A 86 0.03 -11.49 -5.29
CA ALA A 86 1.47 -11.57 -5.48
C ALA A 86 2.24 -10.58 -4.59
N ALA A 87 1.74 -9.35 -4.44
CA ALA A 87 2.31 -8.32 -3.58
C ALA A 87 2.12 -8.63 -2.09
N PHE A 88 0.98 -9.19 -1.70
CA PHE A 88 0.72 -9.68 -0.35
C PHE A 88 1.69 -10.80 0.03
N ASP A 89 1.80 -11.86 -0.78
CA ASP A 89 2.71 -12.97 -0.51
C ASP A 89 4.16 -12.49 -0.43
N PHE A 90 4.59 -11.59 -1.33
CA PHE A 90 5.92 -11.01 -1.26
C PHE A 90 6.10 -10.16 0.00
N GLY A 91 5.10 -9.36 0.38
CA GLY A 91 5.11 -8.53 1.58
C GLY A 91 5.22 -9.33 2.87
N VAL A 92 4.55 -10.48 2.96
CA VAL A 92 4.66 -11.38 4.12
C VAL A 92 6.07 -11.96 4.26
N ASN A 93 6.71 -12.31 3.14
CA ASN A 93 8.03 -12.94 3.14
C ASN A 93 9.20 -11.96 3.20
N SER A 94 9.03 -10.71 2.76
CA SER A 94 10.14 -9.76 2.57
C SER A 94 9.83 -8.33 3.01
N GLY A 95 8.67 -8.11 3.63
CA GLY A 95 8.20 -6.80 4.08
C GLY A 95 7.35 -6.09 3.01
N PRO A 96 6.20 -5.49 3.36
CA PRO A 96 5.32 -4.79 2.42
C PRO A 96 6.03 -3.67 1.65
N VAL A 97 6.83 -2.86 2.34
CA VAL A 97 7.61 -1.76 1.72
C VAL A 97 8.55 -2.30 0.63
N THR A 98 9.24 -3.41 0.88
CA THR A 98 10.11 -4.06 -0.10
C THR A 98 9.31 -4.52 -1.31
N ALA A 99 8.18 -5.19 -1.08
CA ALA A 99 7.30 -5.67 -2.13
C ALA A 99 6.83 -4.52 -3.04
N ILE A 100 6.44 -3.37 -2.47
CA ILE A 100 6.00 -2.21 -3.25
C ILE A 100 7.16 -1.52 -3.96
N LYS A 101 8.33 -1.39 -3.32
CA LYS A 101 9.52 -0.82 -3.99
C LYS A 101 9.90 -1.63 -5.23
N LYS A 102 9.78 -2.96 -5.16
CA LYS A 102 10.03 -3.84 -6.30
C LYS A 102 8.97 -3.71 -7.39
N LEU A 103 7.71 -3.50 -7.04
CA LEU A 103 6.66 -3.20 -8.01
C LEU A 103 6.96 -1.88 -8.73
N GLN A 104 7.24 -0.82 -7.98
CA GLN A 104 7.61 0.49 -8.53
C GLN A 104 8.84 0.39 -9.44
N ALA A 105 9.86 -0.40 -9.07
CA ALA A 105 11.04 -0.62 -9.91
C ALA A 105 10.68 -1.27 -11.27
N VAL A 106 9.77 -2.25 -11.28
CA VAL A 106 9.27 -2.86 -12.52
C VAL A 106 8.52 -1.86 -13.39
N LEU A 107 7.67 -1.02 -12.78
CA LEU A 107 6.95 0.03 -13.49
C LEU A 107 7.91 1.12 -14.05
N THR A 108 8.96 1.46 -13.30
CA THR A 108 10.03 2.37 -13.74
C THR A 108 10.78 1.79 -14.94
N ALA A 109 11.17 0.52 -14.88
CA ALA A 109 11.88 -0.15 -15.98
C ALA A 109 11.05 -0.18 -17.27
N ALA A 110 9.73 -0.28 -17.14
CA ALA A 110 8.79 -0.19 -18.26
C ALA A 110 8.46 1.25 -18.71
N LYS A 111 9.07 2.28 -18.08
CA LYS A 111 8.86 3.71 -18.37
C LYS A 111 7.41 4.19 -18.19
N VAL A 112 6.64 3.53 -17.34
CA VAL A 112 5.24 3.89 -17.01
C VAL A 112 5.08 4.50 -15.61
N TYR A 113 6.16 4.56 -14.84
CA TYR A 113 6.18 5.17 -13.51
C TYR A 113 6.99 6.45 -13.49
N LYS A 114 6.36 7.55 -13.04
CA LYS A 114 6.97 8.88 -12.94
C LYS A 114 7.32 9.27 -11.50
N GLY A 115 7.00 8.41 -10.53
CA GLY A 115 7.18 8.67 -9.11
C GLY A 115 8.53 8.23 -8.58
N LYS A 116 8.75 8.48 -7.29
CA LYS A 116 9.91 7.97 -6.56
C LYS A 116 9.62 6.55 -6.07
N ILE A 117 10.62 5.67 -6.14
CA ILE A 117 10.55 4.35 -5.50
C ILE A 117 10.60 4.54 -3.97
N ASP A 118 9.43 4.65 -3.34
CA ASP A 118 9.25 4.94 -1.91
C ASP A 118 8.62 3.78 -1.13
N GLY A 119 8.08 2.77 -1.82
CA GLY A 119 7.39 1.64 -1.20
C GLY A 119 5.97 1.93 -0.74
N HIS A 120 5.35 3.02 -1.21
CA HIS A 120 3.97 3.38 -0.93
C HIS A 120 3.12 3.34 -2.21
N ILE A 121 1.90 2.81 -2.12
CA ILE A 121 0.97 2.84 -3.24
C ILE A 121 0.20 4.15 -3.18
N GLY A 122 0.53 5.04 -4.11
CA GLY A 122 -0.25 6.24 -4.42
C GLY A 122 -0.76 6.23 -5.86
N GLU A 123 -1.41 7.33 -6.27
CA GLU A 123 -2.02 7.49 -7.59
C GLU A 123 -1.06 7.18 -8.75
N GLN A 124 0.20 7.60 -8.62
CA GLN A 124 1.22 7.35 -9.66
C GLN A 124 1.56 5.85 -9.80
N THR A 125 1.55 5.10 -8.70
CA THR A 125 1.77 3.65 -8.72
C THR A 125 0.59 2.98 -9.43
N LEU A 126 -0.64 3.36 -9.10
CA LEU A 126 -1.86 2.82 -9.73
C LEU A 126 -1.98 3.18 -11.21
N ALA A 127 -1.61 4.41 -11.59
CA ALA A 127 -1.53 4.83 -12.97
C ALA A 127 -0.49 3.99 -13.75
N GLY A 128 0.68 3.74 -13.17
CA GLY A 128 1.71 2.88 -13.76
C GLY A 128 1.25 1.43 -13.91
N VAL A 129 0.55 0.87 -12.91
CA VAL A 129 -0.06 -0.47 -13.00
C VAL A 129 -1.06 -0.54 -14.15
N THR A 130 -1.91 0.47 -14.31
CA THR A 130 -2.91 0.54 -15.38
C THR A 130 -2.28 0.69 -16.77
N ALA A 131 -1.21 1.49 -16.87
CA ALA A 131 -0.52 1.78 -18.11
C ALA A 131 0.51 0.69 -18.52
N TYR A 132 0.71 -0.35 -17.71
CA TYR A 132 1.75 -1.34 -17.96
C TYR A 132 1.55 -2.08 -19.28
N PRO A 133 2.56 -2.16 -20.17
CA PRO A 133 2.44 -2.85 -21.45
C PRO A 133 2.09 -4.34 -21.28
N GLY A 134 1.06 -4.80 -22.00
CA GLY A 134 0.55 -6.16 -21.86
C GLY A 134 -0.36 -6.39 -20.65
N GLY A 135 -0.68 -5.34 -19.91
CA GLY A 135 -1.65 -5.34 -18.81
C GLY A 135 -1.20 -6.11 -17.58
N VAL A 136 -2.15 -6.33 -16.65
CA VAL A 136 -1.89 -6.90 -15.32
C VAL A 136 -1.22 -8.29 -15.38
N ARG A 137 -1.55 -9.13 -16.37
CA ARG A 137 -0.98 -10.48 -16.49
C ARG A 137 0.52 -10.42 -16.76
N MET A 138 0.97 -9.53 -17.66
CA MET A 138 2.40 -9.34 -17.93
C MET A 138 3.11 -8.66 -16.76
N LEU A 139 2.44 -7.73 -16.10
CA LEU A 139 2.97 -7.11 -14.88
C LEU A 139 3.20 -8.15 -13.76
N ILE A 140 2.27 -9.09 -13.54
CA ILE A 140 2.42 -10.16 -12.54
C ILE A 140 3.66 -11.00 -12.81
N VAL A 141 3.89 -11.38 -14.06
CA VAL A 141 5.07 -12.17 -14.47
C VAL A 141 6.34 -11.37 -14.21
N ALA A 142 6.43 -10.14 -14.74
CA ALA A 142 7.59 -9.28 -14.55
C ALA A 142 7.88 -8.97 -13.08
N TYR A 143 6.83 -8.80 -12.27
CA TYR A 143 6.93 -8.55 -10.84
C TYR A 143 7.48 -9.76 -10.07
N CYS A 144 7.03 -10.96 -10.42
CA CYS A 144 7.55 -12.18 -9.82
C CYS A 144 8.98 -12.50 -10.27
N ASP A 145 9.36 -12.13 -11.50
CA ASP A 145 10.75 -12.20 -11.96
C ASP A 145 11.65 -11.23 -11.18
N GLU A 146 11.19 -10.00 -10.96
CA GLU A 146 11.92 -9.04 -10.11
C GLU A 146 12.03 -9.52 -8.66
N ARG A 147 10.98 -10.16 -8.12
CA ARG A 147 11.05 -10.84 -6.83
C ARG A 147 12.15 -11.92 -6.82
N MET A 148 12.24 -12.75 -7.85
CA MET A 148 13.29 -13.77 -7.93
C MET A 148 14.69 -13.17 -8.01
N LYS A 149 14.87 -12.05 -8.73
CA LYS A 149 16.14 -11.30 -8.74
C LYS A 149 16.49 -10.79 -7.34
N TYR A 150 15.52 -10.22 -6.63
CA TYR A 150 15.70 -9.78 -5.25
C TYR A 150 16.09 -10.95 -4.32
N LEU A 151 15.36 -12.05 -4.34
CA LEU A 151 15.65 -13.21 -3.49
C LEU A 151 17.03 -13.82 -3.79
N ARG A 152 17.45 -13.83 -5.06
CA ARG A 152 18.82 -14.24 -5.43
C ARG A 152 19.89 -13.32 -4.89
N SER A 153 19.60 -12.02 -4.75
CA SER A 153 20.54 -11.05 -4.18
C SER A 153 20.76 -11.20 -2.68
N LEU A 154 19.85 -11.85 -1.95
CA LEU A 154 19.91 -11.96 -0.49
C LEU A 154 21.01 -12.90 0.04
N GLY A 155 21.51 -13.84 -0.75
CA GLY A 155 22.50 -14.81 -0.26
C GLY A 155 23.96 -14.35 -0.33
N GLY A 156 24.20 -13.06 -0.62
CA GLY A 156 25.54 -12.46 -0.55
C GLY A 156 26.57 -13.14 -1.45
N ALA A 157 27.81 -13.28 -0.96
CA ALA A 157 28.95 -13.78 -1.74
C ALA A 157 28.85 -15.27 -2.15
N THR A 158 28.01 -16.06 -1.48
CA THR A 158 27.82 -17.50 -1.78
C THR A 158 26.71 -17.76 -2.79
N GLY A 159 26.04 -16.70 -3.28
CA GLY A 159 24.98 -16.80 -4.29
C GLY A 159 23.61 -17.07 -3.67
N PHE A 160 22.83 -18.00 -4.23
CA PHE A 160 21.47 -18.25 -3.77
C PHE A 160 21.52 -19.15 -2.53
N GLY A 161 21.40 -18.54 -1.34
CA GLY A 161 21.61 -19.20 -0.04
C GLY A 161 20.76 -20.47 0.18
N PRO A 162 20.94 -21.18 1.31
CA PRO A 162 20.35 -22.52 1.55
C PRO A 162 18.84 -22.64 1.27
N ASN A 163 18.10 -21.54 1.46
CA ASN A 163 16.64 -21.48 1.27
C ASN A 163 16.20 -21.18 -0.17
N GLY A 164 17.13 -20.91 -1.09
CA GLY A 164 16.84 -20.48 -2.46
C GLY A 164 15.99 -21.47 -3.26
N ARG A 165 16.19 -22.77 -3.03
CA ARG A 165 15.32 -23.81 -3.63
C ARG A 165 13.87 -23.63 -3.21
N GLY A 166 13.61 -23.48 -1.91
CA GLY A 166 12.25 -23.28 -1.38
C GLY A 166 11.62 -22.00 -1.91
N TRP A 167 12.39 -20.91 -1.98
CA TRP A 167 11.95 -19.66 -2.58
C TRP A 167 11.56 -19.80 -4.06
N THR A 168 12.34 -20.55 -4.83
CA THR A 168 12.05 -20.82 -6.25
C THR A 168 10.75 -21.59 -6.41
N ILE A 169 10.57 -22.66 -5.63
CA ILE A 169 9.35 -23.47 -5.65
C ILE A 169 8.14 -22.61 -5.30
N ARG A 170 8.24 -21.77 -4.26
CA ARG A 170 7.12 -20.89 -3.87
C ARG A 170 6.73 -19.92 -4.98
N VAL A 171 7.70 -19.17 -5.52
CA VAL A 171 7.40 -18.11 -6.49
C VAL A 171 7.00 -18.68 -7.85
N THR A 172 7.79 -19.64 -8.36
CA THR A 172 7.65 -20.13 -9.74
C THR A 172 6.84 -21.42 -9.85
N GLY A 173 6.66 -22.14 -8.74
CA GLY A 173 6.03 -23.47 -8.73
C GLY A 173 6.94 -24.60 -9.24
N LYS A 174 8.17 -24.28 -9.67
CA LYS A 174 9.11 -25.24 -10.26
C LYS A 174 10.19 -25.64 -9.26
N ASP A 175 10.44 -26.93 -9.14
CA ASP A 175 11.57 -27.45 -8.38
C ASP A 175 12.81 -27.58 -9.28
N PRO A 176 13.89 -26.81 -9.04
CA PRO A 176 15.13 -26.94 -9.82
C PRO A 176 15.70 -28.36 -9.82
N LEU A 177 15.44 -29.15 -8.78
CA LEU A 177 15.90 -30.54 -8.68
C LEU A 177 14.89 -31.57 -9.23
N LYS A 178 13.73 -31.11 -9.72
CA LYS A 178 12.64 -31.96 -10.23
C LYS A 178 12.21 -33.09 -9.28
N LYS A 179 12.39 -32.92 -7.96
CA LYS A 179 11.96 -33.91 -6.96
C LYS A 179 10.47 -33.81 -6.66
N TRP A 180 9.89 -32.63 -6.91
CA TRP A 180 8.46 -32.37 -6.76
C TRP A 180 7.83 -32.06 -8.11
N LYS A 181 6.57 -32.44 -8.30
CA LYS A 181 5.78 -32.09 -9.48
C LYS A 181 5.59 -30.57 -9.54
N ASP A 182 5.66 -30.01 -10.75
CA ASP A 182 5.37 -28.60 -10.99
C ASP A 182 3.97 -28.23 -10.47
N GLN A 183 3.94 -27.11 -9.77
CA GLN A 183 2.72 -26.50 -9.25
C GLN A 183 2.58 -25.09 -9.83
N PRO A 184 1.43 -24.41 -9.66
CA PRO A 184 1.28 -23.04 -10.15
C PRO A 184 2.27 -22.05 -9.52
N GLY A 185 2.62 -22.24 -8.24
CA GLY A 185 3.35 -21.23 -7.46
C GLY A 185 2.61 -19.91 -7.34
N VAL A 186 3.30 -18.86 -6.87
CA VAL A 186 2.71 -17.51 -6.79
C VAL A 186 2.35 -16.98 -8.17
N VAL A 187 3.23 -17.17 -9.17
CA VAL A 187 2.99 -16.68 -10.54
C VAL A 187 1.72 -17.31 -11.13
N GLY A 188 1.60 -18.63 -11.11
CA GLY A 188 0.46 -19.33 -11.69
C GLY A 188 -0.84 -19.07 -10.95
N ASN A 189 -0.80 -19.00 -9.62
CA ASN A 189 -1.98 -18.66 -8.82
C ASN A 189 -2.43 -17.21 -9.05
N ALA A 190 -1.51 -16.25 -9.07
CA ALA A 190 -1.80 -14.85 -9.39
C ALA A 190 -2.43 -14.70 -10.79
N LEU A 191 -1.89 -15.40 -11.79
CA LEU A 191 -2.42 -15.39 -13.15
C LEU A 191 -3.81 -16.02 -13.24
N ARG A 192 -4.07 -17.11 -12.49
CA ARG A 192 -5.40 -17.73 -12.40
C ARG A 192 -6.42 -16.76 -11.80
N LEU A 193 -6.08 -16.12 -10.68
CA LEU A 193 -6.93 -15.12 -10.02
C LEU A 193 -7.22 -13.93 -10.95
N ALA A 194 -6.20 -13.44 -11.66
CA ALA A 194 -6.35 -12.36 -12.63
C ALA A 194 -7.22 -12.75 -13.84
N ALA A 195 -7.28 -14.05 -14.19
CA ALA A 195 -8.09 -14.54 -15.30
C ALA A 195 -9.56 -14.83 -14.90
N THR A 196 -9.81 -15.25 -13.65
CA THR A 196 -11.18 -15.47 -13.13
C THR A 196 -11.90 -14.17 -12.78
N SER A 197 -11.15 -13.09 -12.59
CA SER A 197 -11.70 -11.75 -12.48
C SER A 197 -12.00 -11.26 -13.89
N GLY A 198 -13.29 -11.10 -14.23
CA GLY A 198 -13.70 -10.40 -15.46
C GLY A 198 -13.07 -8.99 -15.55
N PRO A 199 -13.27 -8.26 -16.67
CA PRO A 199 -12.72 -6.92 -16.84
C PRO A 199 -13.03 -6.07 -15.59
N ALA A 200 -12.02 -5.34 -15.12
CA ALA A 200 -12.01 -4.63 -13.85
C ALA A 200 -13.37 -3.96 -13.55
N PRO A 201 -13.86 -3.98 -12.29
CA PRO A 201 -15.05 -3.23 -11.96
C PRO A 201 -14.86 -1.78 -12.41
N VAL A 202 -15.87 -1.35 -13.17
CA VAL A 202 -16.09 -0.01 -13.71
C VAL A 202 -15.84 1.03 -12.62
N LYS A 203 -15.40 2.22 -13.04
CA LYS A 203 -15.26 3.44 -12.23
C LYS A 203 -16.29 3.47 -11.11
N VAL A 204 -15.82 3.77 -9.91
CA VAL A 204 -16.68 4.18 -8.80
C VAL A 204 -17.40 5.44 -9.27
N ASP A 205 -18.65 5.30 -9.67
CA ASP A 205 -19.57 6.42 -9.65
C ASP A 205 -19.66 6.84 -8.18
N ALA A 206 -19.17 8.05 -7.90
CA ALA A 206 -19.38 8.68 -6.62
C ALA A 206 -20.89 8.67 -6.30
N PRO A 207 -21.30 8.58 -5.03
CA PRO A 207 -22.69 8.78 -4.65
C PRO A 207 -23.21 10.06 -5.31
N ILE A 208 -24.44 10.03 -5.81
CA ILE A 208 -25.13 11.17 -6.42
C ILE A 208 -25.33 12.22 -5.32
N GLU A 209 -24.31 13.02 -5.04
CA GLU A 209 -24.41 14.37 -4.50
C GLU A 209 -23.29 15.22 -5.11
N ALA A 210 -23.70 16.35 -5.68
CA ALA A 210 -22.89 17.38 -6.32
C ALA A 210 -22.29 17.04 -7.71
N SER A 211 -23.16 16.78 -8.68
CA SER A 211 -22.95 17.37 -10.01
C SER A 211 -23.07 18.90 -9.88
N ALA A 212 -21.98 19.55 -9.50
CA ALA A 212 -21.77 20.96 -9.73
C ALA A 212 -20.48 21.10 -10.53
N LYS A 213 -20.59 20.89 -11.85
CA LYS A 213 -19.64 21.51 -12.77
C LYS A 213 -19.80 23.02 -12.59
N ALA A 214 -18.89 23.65 -11.86
CA ALA A 214 -18.70 25.08 -11.98
C ALA A 214 -18.04 25.31 -13.34
N ASP A 215 -18.84 25.73 -14.31
CA ASP A 215 -18.34 26.36 -15.52
C ASP A 215 -17.51 27.57 -15.11
N THR A 216 -16.21 27.50 -15.35
CA THR A 216 -15.29 28.61 -15.21
C THR A 216 -15.55 29.60 -16.34
N LYS A 217 -16.57 30.45 -16.18
CA LYS A 217 -16.67 31.74 -16.88
C LYS A 217 -17.52 32.71 -16.05
N SER A 218 -16.84 33.76 -15.60
CA SER A 218 -17.35 35.01 -15.02
C SER A 218 -18.28 34.92 -13.80
N THR A 219 -17.68 34.92 -12.61
CA THR A 219 -18.27 35.59 -11.44
C THR A 219 -17.18 36.38 -10.75
N GLY A 220 -17.25 37.70 -10.88
CA GLY A 220 -16.28 38.61 -10.26
C GLY A 220 -16.39 38.55 -8.74
N LEU A 221 -15.22 38.61 -8.08
CA LEU A 221 -15.08 38.71 -6.62
C LEU A 221 -16.03 39.70 -5.91
N PRO A 222 -16.48 40.83 -6.50
CA PRO A 222 -17.37 41.77 -5.80
C PRO A 222 -18.79 41.24 -5.50
N GLU A 223 -19.29 40.26 -6.25
CA GLU A 223 -20.65 39.71 -6.03
C GLU A 223 -20.68 38.66 -4.91
N ILE A 224 -19.57 37.95 -4.70
CA ILE A 224 -19.43 36.92 -3.66
C ILE A 224 -19.49 37.55 -2.26
N LEU A 225 -19.07 38.82 -2.11
CA LEU A 225 -19.10 39.54 -0.85
C LEU A 225 -20.52 39.91 -0.36
N LYS A 226 -21.52 39.93 -1.25
CA LYS A 226 -22.88 40.41 -0.93
C LYS A 226 -23.88 39.30 -0.58
N LYS A 227 -23.46 38.02 -0.59
CA LYS A 227 -24.34 36.88 -0.27
C LYS A 227 -23.97 36.30 1.10
N PRO A 228 -24.79 36.45 2.15
CA PRO A 228 -24.48 35.92 3.49
C PRO A 228 -24.40 34.38 3.54
N GLU A 229 -24.97 33.71 2.55
CA GLU A 229 -24.99 32.25 2.42
C GLU A 229 -23.65 31.68 1.91
N ALA A 230 -22.82 32.52 1.25
CA ALA A 230 -21.48 32.14 0.79
C ALA A 230 -20.42 32.13 1.90
N TRP A 231 -20.79 32.49 3.14
CA TRP A 231 -19.89 32.57 4.29
C TRP A 231 -19.80 31.26 5.08
N GLY A 232 -20.68 30.28 4.80
CA GLY A 232 -20.66 28.96 5.44
C GLY A 232 -19.28 28.26 5.36
N PRO A 233 -18.59 28.24 4.21
CA PRO A 233 -17.26 27.66 4.09
C PRO A 233 -16.14 28.52 4.70
N LEU A 234 -16.36 29.82 4.93
CA LEU A 234 -15.41 30.72 5.59
C LEU A 234 -15.44 30.60 7.12
N GLY A 235 -16.52 30.05 7.70
CA GLY A 235 -16.62 29.77 9.13
C GLY A 235 -15.57 28.76 9.63
N GLY A 236 -15.11 27.84 8.76
CA GLY A 236 -14.02 26.91 9.06
C GLY A 236 -12.65 27.57 9.15
N LEU A 237 -12.41 28.62 8.35
CA LEU A 237 -11.19 29.43 8.39
C LEU A 237 -11.18 30.38 9.60
N LEU A 238 -12.34 30.92 9.98
CA LEU A 238 -12.45 31.76 11.18
C LEU A 238 -12.39 30.96 12.48
N SER A 239 -12.82 29.69 12.50
CA SER A 239 -12.69 28.82 13.67
C SER A 239 -11.25 28.35 13.92
N ALA A 240 -10.42 28.24 12.87
CA ALA A 240 -8.97 28.09 13.03
C ALA A 240 -8.29 29.36 13.57
N GLY A 241 -8.82 30.56 13.25
CA GLY A 241 -8.37 31.83 13.84
C GLY A 241 -8.79 32.01 15.30
N GLY A 242 -9.97 31.53 15.69
CA GLY A 242 -10.49 31.63 17.06
C GLY A 242 -9.67 30.84 18.09
N ALA A 243 -9.13 29.68 17.70
CA ALA A 243 -8.23 28.90 18.56
C ALA A 243 -6.88 29.60 18.82
N ILE A 244 -6.48 30.52 17.93
CA ILE A 244 -5.27 31.34 18.08
C ILE A 244 -5.57 32.57 18.96
N ALA A 245 -6.81 32.95 19.24
CA ALA A 245 -7.11 34.12 20.09
C ALA A 245 -7.16 33.80 21.61
N ALA A 246 -7.15 32.53 22.02
CA ALA A 246 -7.34 32.12 23.41
C ALA A 246 -6.04 31.99 24.25
N GLY A 247 -4.87 32.20 23.64
CA GLY A 247 -3.59 32.22 24.33
C GLY A 247 -2.90 33.59 24.21
N SER A 248 -2.03 33.92 25.15
CA SER A 248 -1.18 35.11 25.11
C SER A 248 0.27 34.69 25.37
N GLY A 249 0.89 34.06 24.37
CA GLY A 249 2.25 33.51 24.48
C GLY A 249 3.14 33.86 23.27
N PRO A 250 4.47 33.99 23.45
CA PRO A 250 5.41 34.29 22.37
C PRO A 250 5.36 33.31 21.19
N LEU A 251 5.08 32.02 21.47
CA LEU A 251 4.94 30.98 20.43
C LEU A 251 3.77 31.24 19.47
N GLN A 252 2.71 31.88 19.96
CA GLN A 252 1.51 32.13 19.18
C GLN A 252 1.69 33.28 18.19
N TRP A 253 2.41 34.33 18.61
CA TRP A 253 2.83 35.40 17.70
C TRP A 253 3.78 34.89 16.62
N ALA A 254 4.68 33.97 16.97
CA ALA A 254 5.54 33.31 15.97
C ALA A 254 4.73 32.50 14.95
N LEU A 255 3.73 31.74 15.41
CA LEU A 255 2.81 31.00 14.53
C LEU A 255 1.98 31.93 13.65
N ALA A 256 1.45 33.03 14.19
CA ALA A 256 0.67 34.01 13.44
C ALA A 256 1.52 34.67 12.33
N ILE A 257 2.76 35.08 12.66
CA ILE A 257 3.69 35.66 11.68
C ILE A 257 4.02 34.65 10.59
N ALA A 258 4.27 33.38 10.93
CA ALA A 258 4.55 32.33 9.95
C ALA A 258 3.36 32.07 9.01
N LEU A 259 2.13 32.12 9.53
CA LEU A 259 0.91 31.98 8.74
C LEU A 259 0.73 33.13 7.75
N VAL A 260 0.90 34.38 8.22
CA VAL A 260 0.81 35.57 7.35
C VAL A 260 1.91 35.56 6.29
N ALA A 261 3.14 35.19 6.64
CA ALA A 261 4.24 35.06 5.70
C ALA A 261 3.96 33.97 4.64
N GLY A 262 3.42 32.82 5.06
CA GLY A 262 3.04 31.73 4.14
C GLY A 262 1.97 32.16 3.14
N VAL A 263 0.95 32.90 3.59
CA VAL A 263 -0.08 33.46 2.71
C VAL A 263 0.52 34.48 1.74
N ALA A 264 1.37 35.39 2.21
CA ALA A 264 2.02 36.38 1.37
C ALA A 264 2.90 35.74 0.27
N VAL A 265 3.67 34.69 0.62
CA VAL A 265 4.47 33.92 -0.34
C VAL A 265 3.57 33.19 -1.35
N GLY A 266 2.47 32.58 -0.88
CA GLY A 266 1.50 31.92 -1.76
C GLY A 266 0.90 32.88 -2.79
N VAL A 267 0.46 34.07 -2.33
CA VAL A 267 -0.07 35.13 -3.20
C VAL A 267 0.99 35.62 -4.19
N TRP A 268 2.23 35.84 -3.73
CA TRP A 268 3.33 36.27 -4.60
C TRP A 268 3.65 35.24 -5.68
N CYS A 269 3.76 33.96 -5.31
CA CYS A 269 3.99 32.86 -6.25
C CYS A 269 2.87 32.75 -7.28
N PHE A 270 1.61 32.91 -6.84
CA PHE A 270 0.45 32.88 -7.72
C PHE A 270 0.47 34.05 -8.73
N VAL A 271 0.70 35.28 -8.26
CA VAL A 271 0.80 36.47 -9.12
C VAL A 271 1.96 36.32 -10.12
N ARG A 272 3.10 35.80 -9.67
CA ARG A 272 4.26 35.56 -10.54
C ARG A 272 3.94 34.53 -11.63
N ARG A 273 3.23 33.46 -11.29
CA ARG A 273 2.81 32.43 -12.25
C ARG A 273 1.84 32.99 -13.30
N VAL A 274 0.83 33.74 -12.87
CA VAL A 274 -0.15 34.34 -13.78
C VAL A 274 0.53 35.34 -14.74
N ARG A 275 1.52 36.10 -14.27
CA ARG A 275 2.31 37.02 -15.11
C ARG A 275 3.28 36.33 -16.06
N SER A 276 3.66 35.08 -15.81
CA SER A 276 4.51 34.31 -16.75
C SER A 276 3.70 33.55 -17.81
N GLU A 277 2.40 33.40 -17.60
CA GLU A 277 1.46 32.74 -18.52
C GLU A 277 0.69 33.75 -19.42
N ALA A 278 0.93 35.07 -19.25
CA ALA A 278 0.37 36.18 -20.03
C ALA A 278 1.45 36.87 -20.86
#